data_AF-A0A7W1PJW6-F1
#
_entry.id   AF-A0A7W1PJW6-F1
#
_cell.length_a   1.000
_cell.length_b   1.000
_cell.length_c   1.000
_cell.angle_alpha   90.00
_cell.angle_beta   90.00
_cell.angle_gamma   90.00
#
_symmetry.space_group_name_H-M   'P 1'
#
loop_
_entity.id
_entity.type
_entity.pdbx_description
1 polymer ?
#
loop_
_entity_poly.entity_id
_entity_poly.type
_entity_poly.pdbx_seq_one_letter_code
_entity_poly.pdbx_strand_id
1 'polypeptide(L)'
;MPDSRPLRVLAWPGLGARAKNPYTWLLCSHLDALGVRVRDFTPARAFRGGYDVLHVHWPEKALNAGPLALRVAGAAAALAILDAAHLHGATVVWTAHNARPHESRHPKLEEWFWSAVVRRVDAVIHPSESGQRAVEARFPGLAARPHAVIPLGHYRDTLPDTVSREEARSSFGILEHA
;
A
#
# COMPACT_ATOMS: atom_id res chain seq x y z
N MET A 1 -19.99 22.71 15.35
CA MET A 1 -19.97 22.09 14.00
C MET A 1 -18.71 21.25 13.90
N PRO A 2 -18.74 20.03 13.35
CA PRO A 2 -17.52 19.26 13.20
C PRO A 2 -16.55 20.05 12.31
N ASP A 3 -15.30 20.12 12.73
CA ASP A 3 -14.21 20.89 12.12
C ASP A 3 -14.09 20.56 10.63
N SER A 4 -14.52 21.49 9.76
CA SER A 4 -14.72 21.34 8.32
C SER A 4 -13.41 21.40 7.52
N ARG A 5 -12.31 20.94 8.11
CA ARG A 5 -11.02 20.85 7.42
C ARG A 5 -10.93 19.53 6.64
N PRO A 6 -10.37 19.54 5.42
CA PRO A 6 -10.21 18.33 4.62
C PRO A 6 -9.30 17.32 5.35
N LEU A 7 -9.66 16.03 5.26
CA LEU A 7 -8.82 14.92 5.74
C LEU A 7 -7.47 14.95 5.02
N ARG A 8 -6.37 14.84 5.77
CA ARG A 8 -5.01 14.86 5.19
C ARG A 8 -4.39 13.48 5.22
N VAL A 9 -4.02 12.96 4.05
CA VAL A 9 -3.43 11.63 3.90
C VAL A 9 -1.98 11.76 3.43
N LEU A 10 -1.06 11.14 4.16
CA LEU A 10 0.29 10.88 3.70
C LEU A 10 0.35 9.48 3.09
N ALA A 11 0.47 9.37 1.77
CA ALA A 11 0.39 8.11 1.04
C ALA A 11 1.77 7.52 0.76
N TRP A 12 1.98 6.25 1.14
CA TRP A 12 3.24 5.52 1.02
C TRP A 12 3.09 4.22 0.21
N PRO A 13 3.34 4.25 -1.11
CA PRO A 13 3.49 5.43 -1.98
C PRO A 13 2.14 6.02 -2.41
N GLY A 14 2.13 7.20 -3.04
CA GLY A 14 0.92 7.88 -3.48
C GLY A 14 0.94 8.32 -4.95
N LEU A 15 0.74 9.62 -5.17
CA LEU A 15 0.60 10.30 -6.46
C LEU A 15 1.81 10.10 -7.38
N GLY A 16 3.03 10.14 -6.84
CA GLY A 16 4.27 10.02 -7.61
C GLY A 16 4.55 8.62 -8.17
N ALA A 17 3.72 7.62 -7.84
CA ALA A 17 3.95 6.23 -8.23
C ALA A 17 3.50 5.88 -9.66
N ARG A 18 2.87 6.80 -10.39
CA ARG A 18 2.21 6.56 -11.69
C ARG A 18 3.00 5.64 -12.63
N ALA A 19 4.28 5.91 -12.83
CA ALA A 19 5.12 5.17 -13.78
C ALA A 19 5.49 3.75 -13.30
N LYS A 20 5.53 3.49 -11.99
CA LYS A 20 5.94 2.20 -11.42
C LYS A 20 4.74 1.31 -11.11
N ASN A 21 3.69 1.92 -10.58
CA ASN A 21 2.42 1.27 -10.31
C ASN A 21 1.29 2.33 -10.36
N PRO A 22 0.46 2.34 -11.42
CA PRO A 22 -0.59 3.32 -11.56
C PRO A 22 -1.69 3.21 -10.49
N TYR A 23 -1.75 2.10 -9.74
CA TYR A 23 -2.75 1.87 -8.70
C TYR A 23 -2.81 2.99 -7.67
N THR A 24 -1.69 3.28 -7.00
CA THR A 24 -1.68 4.26 -5.90
C THR A 24 -1.88 5.67 -6.42
N TRP A 25 -1.41 5.95 -7.65
CA TRP A 25 -1.70 7.22 -8.32
C TRP A 25 -3.19 7.37 -8.61
N LEU A 26 -3.85 6.36 -9.19
CA LEU A 26 -5.30 6.37 -9.45
C LEU A 26 -6.07 6.58 -8.16
N LEU A 27 -5.80 5.77 -7.13
CA LEU A 27 -6.44 5.88 -5.83
C LEU A 27 -6.28 7.27 -5.23
N CYS A 28 -5.04 7.75 -5.12
CA CYS A 28 -4.75 9.04 -4.50
C CYS A 28 -5.33 10.22 -5.28
N SER A 29 -5.35 10.16 -6.61
CA SER A 29 -5.92 11.23 -7.45
C SER A 29 -7.44 11.32 -7.27
N HIS A 30 -8.12 10.17 -7.14
CA HIS A 30 -9.57 10.16 -6.88
C HIS A 30 -9.90 10.60 -5.45
N LEU A 31 -9.08 10.22 -4.45
CA LEU A 31 -9.22 10.75 -3.09
C LEU A 31 -9.09 12.28 -3.07
N ASP A 32 -8.09 12.82 -3.78
CA ASP A 32 -7.88 14.27 -3.90
C ASP A 32 -9.06 14.99 -4.56
N ALA A 33 -9.62 14.41 -5.63
CA ALA A 33 -10.83 14.91 -6.28
C ALA A 33 -12.08 14.89 -5.36
N LEU A 34 -12.12 14.00 -4.36
CA LEU A 34 -13.17 13.93 -3.34
C LEU A 34 -12.94 14.89 -2.15
N GLY A 35 -11.92 15.75 -2.22
CA GLY A 35 -11.61 16.74 -1.18
C GLY A 35 -10.68 16.24 -0.07
N VAL A 36 -10.09 15.04 -0.20
CA VAL A 36 -9.06 14.54 0.71
C VAL A 36 -7.71 15.11 0.29
N ARG A 37 -6.98 15.80 1.18
CA ARG A 37 -5.67 16.36 0.86
C ARG A 37 -4.61 15.26 0.86
N VAL A 38 -4.24 14.75 -0.30
CA VAL A 38 -3.23 13.69 -0.42
C VAL A 38 -1.85 14.27 -0.68
N ARG A 39 -0.84 13.76 0.03
CA ARG A 39 0.57 14.07 -0.22
C ARG A 39 1.38 12.79 -0.30
N ASP A 40 2.38 12.78 -1.18
CA ASP A 40 3.34 11.68 -1.23
C ASP A 40 4.19 11.63 0.04
N PHE A 41 4.39 10.40 0.50
CA PHE A 41 5.34 10.07 1.53
C PHE A 41 6.75 10.58 1.18
N THR A 42 7.35 11.23 2.15
CA THR A 42 8.80 11.40 2.26
C THR A 42 9.15 11.21 3.74
N PRO A 43 10.36 10.72 4.09
CA PRO A 43 10.75 10.60 5.50
C PRO A 43 10.60 11.92 6.25
N ALA A 44 11.00 13.04 5.64
CA ALA A 44 10.87 14.37 6.24
C ALA A 44 9.41 14.76 6.56
N ARG A 45 8.45 14.41 5.70
CA ARG A 45 7.02 14.67 5.96
C ARG A 45 6.47 13.75 7.04
N ALA A 46 6.84 12.47 7.03
CA ALA A 46 6.42 11.53 8.05
C ALA A 46 6.85 11.97 9.46
N PHE A 47 8.13 12.37 9.61
CA PHE A 47 8.63 12.83 10.90
C PHE A 47 8.13 14.23 11.31
N ARG A 48 7.75 15.09 10.36
CA ARG A 48 7.20 16.42 10.67
C ARG A 48 5.71 16.39 11.07
N GLY A 49 4.98 15.33 10.73
CA GLY A 49 3.54 15.24 10.97
C GLY A 49 2.73 16.15 10.03
N GLY A 50 1.58 16.64 10.51
CA GLY A 50 0.68 17.49 9.73
C GLY A 50 -0.22 16.72 8.74
N TYR A 51 -0.42 15.44 8.98
CA TYR A 51 -1.37 14.57 8.30
C TYR A 51 -2.21 13.83 9.36
N ASP A 52 -3.41 13.39 8.98
CA ASP A 52 -4.34 12.69 9.86
C ASP A 52 -4.22 11.17 9.68
N VAL A 53 -3.83 10.73 8.47
CA VAL A 53 -3.67 9.32 8.12
C VAL A 53 -2.33 9.09 7.43
N LEU A 54 -1.57 8.09 7.89
CA LEU A 54 -0.47 7.48 7.12
C LEU A 54 -1.03 6.25 6.40
N HIS A 55 -1.15 6.32 5.08
CA HIS A 55 -1.70 5.24 4.27
C HIS A 55 -0.57 4.43 3.62
N VAL A 56 -0.38 3.19 4.06
CA VAL A 56 0.74 2.32 3.70
C VAL A 56 0.26 1.18 2.78
N HIS A 57 1.04 0.86 1.74
CA HIS A 57 0.70 -0.21 0.79
C HIS A 57 1.63 -1.43 0.88
N TRP A 58 2.95 -1.22 0.88
CA TRP A 58 3.95 -2.31 0.86
C TRP A 58 5.08 -2.03 1.85
N PRO A 59 4.84 -2.13 3.17
CA PRO A 59 5.87 -1.88 4.17
C PRO A 59 7.07 -2.82 4.01
N GLU A 60 6.86 -4.03 3.49
CA GLU A 60 7.90 -5.02 3.23
C GLU A 60 8.98 -4.55 2.24
N LYS A 61 8.70 -3.54 1.40
CA LYS A 61 9.71 -2.98 0.49
C LYS A 61 10.91 -2.40 1.24
N ALA A 62 10.76 -2.06 2.52
CA ALA A 62 11.85 -1.68 3.40
C ALA A 62 12.94 -2.76 3.54
N LEU A 63 12.58 -4.03 3.31
CA LEU A 63 13.46 -5.18 3.40
C LEU A 63 14.13 -5.53 2.08
N ASN A 64 13.84 -4.83 0.98
CA ASN A 64 14.34 -5.18 -0.36
C ASN A 64 15.77 -4.69 -0.64
N ALA A 65 16.36 -3.87 0.24
CA ALA A 65 17.71 -3.34 0.08
C ALA A 65 18.77 -4.46 0.07
N GLY A 66 19.97 -4.16 -0.44
CA GLY A 66 21.05 -5.13 -0.72
C GLY A 66 21.50 -6.01 0.47
N PRO A 67 22.70 -5.80 1.06
CA PRO A 67 23.18 -6.63 2.17
C PRO A 67 22.27 -6.57 3.41
N LEU A 68 22.35 -7.59 4.28
CA LEU A 68 21.51 -7.74 5.48
C LEU A 68 21.47 -6.48 6.35
N ALA A 69 22.61 -5.80 6.55
CA ALA A 69 22.69 -4.57 7.35
C ALA A 69 21.77 -3.45 6.81
N LEU A 70 21.70 -3.28 5.47
CA LEU A 70 20.81 -2.29 4.86
C LEU A 70 19.34 -2.67 5.00
N ARG A 71 19.02 -3.97 5.00
CA ARG A 71 17.66 -4.46 5.23
C ARG A 71 17.21 -4.21 6.66
N VAL A 72 18.07 -4.47 7.63
CA VAL A 72 17.81 -4.17 9.05
C VAL A 72 17.62 -2.67 9.26
N ALA A 73 18.48 -1.84 8.65
CA ALA A 73 18.33 -0.38 8.70
C ALA A 73 17.01 0.09 8.06
N GLY A 74 16.64 -0.47 6.90
CA GLY A 74 15.37 -0.19 6.24
C GLY A 74 14.17 -0.59 7.10
N ALA A 75 14.21 -1.77 7.72
CA ALA A 75 13.20 -2.25 8.65
C ALA A 75 13.02 -1.29 9.84
N ALA A 76 14.13 -0.92 10.49
CA ALA A 76 14.13 0.00 11.62
C ALA A 76 13.58 1.39 11.22
N ALA A 77 13.98 1.91 10.05
CA ALA A 77 13.48 3.18 9.54
C ALA A 77 11.97 3.13 9.26
N ALA A 78 11.48 2.05 8.65
CA ALA A 78 10.04 1.87 8.41
C ALA A 78 9.25 1.81 9.72
N LEU A 79 9.72 1.07 10.73
CA LEU A 79 9.07 1.03 12.04
C LEU A 79 9.09 2.41 12.72
N ALA A 80 10.20 3.14 12.65
CA ALA A 80 10.30 4.50 13.19
C ALA A 80 9.33 5.47 12.52
N ILE A 81 9.07 5.33 11.21
CA ILE A 81 8.06 6.11 10.48
C ILE A 81 6.65 5.83 11.01
N LEU A 82 6.32 4.55 11.24
CA LEU A 82 5.02 4.17 11.80
C LEU A 82 4.85 4.70 13.23
N ASP A 83 5.89 4.55 14.06
CA ASP A 83 5.91 5.10 15.42
C ASP A 83 5.76 6.63 15.42
N ALA A 84 6.44 7.33 14.50
CA ALA A 84 6.30 8.78 14.35
C ALA A 84 4.89 9.20 13.96
N ALA A 85 4.19 8.43 13.11
CA ALA A 85 2.80 8.71 12.79
C ALA A 85 1.90 8.68 14.03
N HIS A 86 2.08 7.68 14.90
CA HIS A 86 1.35 7.60 16.17
C HIS A 86 1.71 8.72 17.14
N LEU A 87 2.97 9.11 17.23
CA LEU A 87 3.41 10.25 18.04
C LEU A 87 2.76 11.57 17.60
N HIS A 88 2.45 11.71 16.31
CA HIS A 88 1.73 12.86 15.76
C HIS A 88 0.20 12.72 15.83
N GLY A 89 -0.33 11.66 16.44
CA GLY A 89 -1.76 11.38 16.55
C GLY A 89 -2.42 10.95 15.24
N ALA A 90 -1.63 10.54 14.25
CA ALA A 90 -2.16 10.05 12.97
C ALA A 90 -2.55 8.57 13.04
N THR A 91 -3.58 8.20 12.29
CA THR A 91 -4.01 6.80 12.11
C THR A 91 -3.17 6.12 11.03
N VAL A 92 -2.67 4.93 11.30
CA VAL A 92 -1.95 4.11 10.30
C VAL A 92 -2.94 3.17 9.62
N VAL A 93 -3.19 3.40 8.34
CA VAL A 93 -4.04 2.56 7.51
C VAL A 93 -3.17 1.74 6.57
N TRP A 94 -3.34 0.42 6.57
CA TRP A 94 -2.62 -0.47 5.66
C TRP A 94 -3.56 -1.05 4.60
N THR A 95 -3.30 -0.83 3.32
CA THR A 95 -3.92 -1.63 2.26
C THR A 95 -3.12 -2.91 2.08
N ALA A 96 -3.70 -4.03 2.51
CA ALA A 96 -3.08 -5.33 2.47
C ALA A 96 -3.16 -5.94 1.06
N HIS A 97 -2.24 -5.54 0.18
CA HIS A 97 -2.08 -6.13 -1.16
C HIS A 97 -1.73 -7.60 -1.08
N ASN A 98 -0.90 -7.97 -0.11
CA ASN A 98 -0.35 -9.30 0.05
C ASN A 98 -0.47 -9.74 1.51
N ALA A 99 -0.98 -10.94 1.77
CA ALA A 99 -0.92 -11.55 3.11
C ALA A 99 0.50 -12.05 3.45
N ARG A 100 1.32 -12.33 2.41
CA ARG A 100 2.73 -12.71 2.51
C ARG A 100 3.52 -12.10 1.34
N PRO A 101 4.76 -11.65 1.55
CA PRO A 101 5.60 -11.19 0.44
C PRO A 101 5.82 -12.32 -0.58
N HIS A 102 5.93 -11.97 -1.86
CA HIS A 102 6.18 -12.94 -2.94
C HIS A 102 7.60 -13.52 -2.92
N GLU A 103 8.56 -12.80 -2.32
CA GLU A 103 9.94 -13.26 -2.12
C GLU A 103 10.33 -13.10 -0.66
N SER A 104 10.78 -14.18 0.00
CA SER A 104 11.31 -14.15 1.37
C SER A 104 12.78 -14.53 1.38
N ARG A 105 13.66 -13.53 1.47
CA ARG A 105 15.13 -13.76 1.49
C ARG A 105 15.66 -13.97 2.91
N HIS A 106 14.98 -13.43 3.92
CA HIS A 106 15.38 -13.55 5.32
C HIS A 106 14.17 -13.78 6.23
N PRO A 107 13.67 -15.03 6.32
CA PRO A 107 12.39 -15.35 6.96
C PRO A 107 12.26 -14.83 8.40
N LYS A 108 13.34 -14.92 9.21
CA LYS A 108 13.34 -14.45 10.60
C LYS A 108 13.22 -12.93 10.72
N LEU A 109 13.93 -12.18 9.87
CA LEU A 109 13.85 -10.73 9.85
C LEU A 109 12.47 -10.27 9.37
N GLU A 110 11.95 -10.91 8.33
CA GLU A 110 10.62 -10.63 7.79
C GLU A 110 9.52 -10.90 8.82
N GLU A 111 9.59 -12.02 9.54
CA GLU A 111 8.63 -12.35 10.59
C GLU A 111 8.69 -11.34 11.75
N TRP A 112 9.89 -10.98 12.22
CA TRP A 112 10.05 -9.94 13.22
C TRP A 112 9.48 -8.60 12.75
N PHE A 113 9.80 -8.21 11.52
CA PHE A 113 9.36 -6.95 10.93
C PHE A 113 7.83 -6.90 10.83
N TRP A 114 7.21 -7.93 10.26
CA TRP A 114 5.76 -8.00 10.14
C TRP A 114 5.07 -8.04 11.49
N SER A 115 5.60 -8.78 12.47
CA SER A 115 5.11 -8.77 13.85
C SER A 115 5.11 -7.35 14.43
N ALA A 116 6.15 -6.55 14.14
CA ALA A 116 6.24 -5.16 14.57
C ALA A 116 5.33 -4.20 13.79
N VAL A 117 5.16 -4.40 12.48
CA VAL A 117 4.27 -3.60 11.63
C VAL A 117 2.81 -3.79 12.03
N VAL A 118 2.31 -5.01 12.17
CA VAL A 118 0.88 -5.25 12.44
C VAL A 118 0.43 -4.71 13.79
N ARG A 119 1.33 -4.62 14.78
CA ARG A 119 1.05 -3.96 16.06
C ARG A 119 0.84 -2.45 15.92
N ARG A 120 1.30 -1.86 14.82
CA ARG A 120 1.22 -0.43 14.52
C ARG A 120 0.16 -0.08 13.48
N VAL A 121 -0.61 -1.07 13.01
CA VAL A 121 -1.70 -0.82 12.07
C VAL A 121 -2.99 -0.60 12.85
N ASP A 122 -3.66 0.50 12.57
CA ASP A 122 -4.92 0.89 13.22
C ASP A 122 -6.13 0.42 12.43
N ALA A 123 -6.03 0.38 11.09
CA ALA A 123 -7.07 -0.14 10.21
C ALA A 123 -6.50 -0.80 8.95
N VAL A 124 -7.26 -1.73 8.38
CA VAL A 124 -6.84 -2.52 7.21
C VAL A 124 -7.84 -2.39 6.05
N ILE A 125 -7.33 -2.18 4.85
CA ILE A 125 -8.12 -2.24 3.62
C ILE A 125 -7.72 -3.51 2.86
N HIS A 126 -8.71 -4.33 2.51
CA HIS A 126 -8.53 -5.57 1.77
C HIS A 126 -9.08 -5.43 0.35
N PRO A 127 -8.32 -5.78 -0.70
CA PRO A 127 -8.82 -5.77 -2.08
C PRO A 127 -9.95 -6.78 -2.37
N SER A 128 -10.10 -7.79 -1.52
CA SER A 128 -11.09 -8.86 -1.67
C SER A 128 -11.34 -9.55 -0.32
N GLU A 129 -12.48 -10.22 -0.19
CA GLU A 129 -12.80 -11.03 0.99
C GLU A 129 -11.83 -12.20 1.18
N SER A 130 -11.35 -12.81 0.09
CA SER A 130 -10.33 -13.86 0.18
C SER A 130 -9.01 -13.31 0.70
N GLY A 131 -8.63 -12.09 0.28
CA GLY A 131 -7.48 -11.35 0.82
C GLY A 131 -7.64 -11.05 2.31
N GLN A 132 -8.83 -10.63 2.75
CA GLN A 132 -9.14 -10.45 4.16
C GLN A 132 -8.90 -11.73 4.96
N ARG A 133 -9.52 -12.85 4.56
CA ARG A 133 -9.36 -14.14 5.24
C ARG A 133 -7.89 -14.57 5.33
N ALA A 134 -7.12 -14.35 4.27
CA ALA A 134 -5.70 -14.68 4.26
C ALA A 134 -4.87 -13.82 5.24
N VAL A 135 -5.17 -12.51 5.32
CA VAL A 135 -4.50 -11.60 6.26
C VAL A 135 -4.85 -11.93 7.71
N GLU A 136 -6.12 -12.17 8.01
CA GLU A 136 -6.59 -12.54 9.35
C GLU A 136 -6.02 -13.89 9.80
N ALA A 137 -5.97 -14.88 8.90
CA ALA A 137 -5.34 -16.17 9.20
C ALA A 137 -3.84 -16.02 9.53
N ARG A 138 -3.14 -15.09 8.87
CA ARG A 138 -1.72 -14.84 9.13
C ARG A 138 -1.48 -13.98 10.37
N PHE A 139 -2.35 -13.01 10.61
CA PHE A 139 -2.26 -12.01 11.66
C PHE A 139 -3.60 -11.90 12.42
N PRO A 140 -3.95 -12.86 13.29
CA PRO A 140 -5.26 -12.89 13.96
C PRO A 140 -5.57 -11.63 14.78
N GLY A 141 -4.54 -10.96 15.29
CA GLY A 141 -4.69 -9.70 16.03
C GLY A 141 -5.23 -8.52 15.21
N LEU A 142 -5.25 -8.63 13.87
CA LEU A 142 -5.87 -7.62 12.99
C LEU A 142 -7.38 -7.82 12.82
N ALA A 143 -7.94 -9.00 13.11
CA ALA A 143 -9.37 -9.27 12.94
C ALA A 143 -10.26 -8.36 13.82
N ALA A 144 -9.73 -7.93 14.98
CA ALA A 144 -10.41 -7.00 15.88
C ALA A 144 -10.21 -5.52 15.50
N ARG A 145 -9.37 -5.21 14.51
CA ARG A 145 -9.14 -3.83 14.05
C ARG A 145 -10.20 -3.45 13.01
N PRO A 146 -10.56 -2.15 12.92
CA PRO A 146 -11.36 -1.64 11.81
C PRO A 146 -10.82 -2.12 10.47
N HIS A 147 -11.69 -2.66 9.62
CA HIS A 147 -11.32 -3.11 8.29
C HIS A 147 -12.42 -2.85 7.28
N ALA A 148 -12.03 -2.81 6.00
CA ALA A 148 -12.97 -2.71 4.89
C ALA A 148 -12.48 -3.53 3.69
N VAL A 149 -13.42 -4.15 2.98
CA VAL A 149 -13.15 -4.75 1.67
C VAL A 149 -13.46 -3.70 0.60
N ILE A 150 -12.43 -3.23 -0.09
CA ILE A 150 -12.54 -2.22 -1.15
C ILE A 150 -11.85 -2.77 -2.40
N PRO A 151 -12.61 -3.16 -3.44
CA PRO A 151 -12.05 -3.66 -4.69
C PRO A 151 -11.08 -2.67 -5.35
N LEU A 152 -10.07 -3.19 -6.04
CA LEU A 152 -9.17 -2.35 -6.83
C LEU A 152 -9.93 -1.72 -8.01
N GLY A 153 -9.68 -0.43 -8.24
CA GLY A 153 -10.17 0.26 -9.44
C GLY A 153 -9.58 -0.35 -10.72
N HIS A 154 -10.30 -0.19 -11.84
CA HIS A 154 -9.84 -0.68 -13.13
C HIS A 154 -8.78 0.25 -13.76
N TYR A 155 -7.92 -0.32 -14.60
CA TYR A 155 -6.85 0.42 -15.31
C TYR A 155 -7.22 0.82 -16.73
N ARG A 156 -8.48 0.65 -17.15
CA ARG A 156 -8.95 0.83 -18.54
C ARG A 156 -8.49 2.16 -19.15
N ASP A 157 -8.63 3.25 -18.42
CA ASP A 157 -8.28 4.59 -18.93
C ASP A 157 -6.79 4.96 -18.75
N THR A 158 -5.98 4.02 -18.27
CA THR A 158 -4.55 4.23 -17.97
C THR A 158 -3.60 3.39 -18.78
N LEU A 159 -4.07 2.25 -19.30
CA LEU A 159 -3.28 1.37 -20.16
C LEU A 159 -3.65 1.64 -21.63
N PRO A 160 -2.68 1.63 -22.55
CA PRO A 160 -2.99 1.74 -23.97
C PRO A 160 -3.85 0.55 -24.41
N ASP A 161 -5.01 0.83 -24.99
CA ASP A 161 -5.86 -0.16 -25.66
C ASP A 161 -5.85 0.13 -27.17
N THR A 162 -4.67 0.00 -27.77
CA THR A 162 -4.39 0.44 -29.14
C THR A 162 -4.24 -0.71 -30.13
N VAL A 163 -4.41 -1.94 -29.69
CA VAL A 163 -4.17 -3.14 -30.50
C VAL A 163 -5.45 -3.94 -30.57
N SER A 164 -5.92 -4.24 -31.77
CA SER A 164 -7.10 -5.09 -31.95
C SER A 164 -6.81 -6.52 -31.49
N ARG A 165 -7.88 -7.28 -31.24
CA ARG A 165 -7.78 -8.71 -30.90
C ARG A 165 -7.01 -9.50 -31.98
N GLU A 166 -7.24 -9.19 -33.26
CA GLU A 166 -6.60 -9.85 -34.41
C GLU A 166 -5.10 -9.56 -34.46
N GLU A 167 -4.71 -8.28 -34.35
CA GLU A 167 -3.31 -7.86 -34.34
C GLU A 167 -2.54 -8.46 -33.16
N ALA A 168 -3.15 -8.44 -31.97
CA ALA A 168 -2.54 -9.04 -30.78
C ALA A 168 -2.31 -10.54 -31.00
N ARG A 169 -3.32 -11.28 -31.44
CA ARG A 169 -3.20 -12.74 -31.70
C ARG A 169 -2.14 -13.06 -32.74
N SER A 170 -2.12 -12.32 -33.84
CA SER A 170 -1.13 -12.47 -34.90
C SER A 170 0.29 -12.22 -34.39
N SER A 171 0.49 -11.17 -33.56
CA SER A 171 1.81 -10.85 -32.97
C SER A 171 2.36 -11.95 -32.05
N PHE A 172 1.47 -12.72 -31.41
CA PHE A 172 1.82 -13.84 -30.55
C PHE A 172 1.77 -15.22 -31.25
N GLY A 173 1.51 -15.26 -32.56
CA GLY A 173 1.41 -16.52 -33.32
C GLY A 173 0.21 -17.39 -32.93
N ILE A 174 -0.83 -16.80 -32.34
CA ILE A 174 -2.03 -17.52 -31.90
C ILE A 174 -3.03 -17.54 -33.07
N LEU A 175 -3.12 -18.67 -33.76
CA LEU A 175 -4.06 -18.87 -34.88
C LEU A 175 -5.51 -18.67 -34.42
N GLU A 176 -6.36 -18.09 -35.28
CA GLU A 176 -7.80 -18.08 -35.02
C GLU A 176 -8.32 -19.50 -34.97
N HIS A 177 -9.04 -19.85 -33.88
CA HIS A 177 -9.89 -21.01 -33.92
C HIS A 177 -11.12 -20.62 -34.72
N ALA A 178 -11.28 -21.25 -35.88
CA ALA A 178 -12.48 -21.17 -36.72
C ALA A 178 -13.74 -21.61 -35.95
#